data_AF-H1XV50-F1
#
_entry.id   AF-H1XV50-F1
#
_cell.length_a   1.000
_cell.length_b   1.000
_cell.length_c   1.000
_cell.angle_alpha   90.00
_cell.angle_beta   90.00
_cell.angle_gamma   90.00
#
_symmetry.space_group_name_H-M   'P 1'
#
loop_
_entity.id
_entity.type
_entity.pdbx_description
1 polymer ?
#
loop_
_entity_poly.entity_id
_entity_poly.type
_entity_poly.pdbx_seq_one_letter_code
_entity_poly.pdbx_strand_id
1 'polypeptide(L)'
;MKLSPSHKIYLGLVIVLSLFSALNVFLPQGSFLPPYQLPAPKSIIAVVTALMMLVLYGGLGLVGLTLSRKLGFTETLDEQVSNRQHFLIPALVGSALGLFFIGADTILSQFHSLGHLPHPPFPTSLVASIVASIGEEIIFRLFFISFWTWLISSILLKRKWQSQVFWVVTALSAFAFAAAHLPSVMMLFSLKQFNQIPPALLIEILLLNGTLSVAAAYYFRKYGFLAAVGIHFWADVVWHVIWGGC
;
A
#
# COMPACT_ATOMS: atom_id res chain seq x y z
N MET A 1 4.57 26.42 -17.43
CA MET A 1 4.17 25.06 -17.88
C MET A 1 2.87 24.68 -17.16
N LYS A 2 1.78 24.35 -17.88
CA LYS A 2 0.52 23.93 -17.23
C LYS A 2 0.65 22.47 -16.77
N LEU A 3 0.39 22.18 -15.49
CA LEU A 3 0.36 20.82 -14.96
C LEU A 3 -0.81 20.03 -15.58
N SER A 4 -0.56 18.80 -16.04
CA SER A 4 -1.62 17.91 -16.52
C SER A 4 -2.54 17.46 -15.36
N PRO A 5 -3.78 17.04 -15.64
CA PRO A 5 -4.73 16.57 -14.61
C PRO A 5 -4.14 15.51 -13.67
N SER A 6 -3.46 14.50 -14.21
CA SER A 6 -2.82 13.43 -13.43
C SER A 6 -1.74 13.95 -12.48
N HIS A 7 -0.96 14.98 -12.86
CA HIS A 7 -0.01 15.59 -11.94
C HIS A 7 -0.70 16.33 -10.79
N LYS A 8 -1.81 17.02 -11.07
CA LYS A 8 -2.57 17.73 -10.03
C LYS A 8 -3.16 16.75 -9.03
N ILE A 9 -3.73 15.64 -9.50
CA ILE A 9 -4.30 14.59 -8.65
C ILE A 9 -3.20 13.93 -7.83
N TYR A 10 -2.08 13.56 -8.47
CA TYR A 10 -0.94 13.00 -7.77
C TYR A 10 -0.41 13.94 -6.67
N LEU A 11 -0.24 15.24 -6.96
CA LEU A 11 0.14 16.23 -5.94
C LEU A 11 -0.88 16.31 -4.81
N GLY A 12 -2.18 16.26 -5.12
CA GLY A 12 -3.24 16.17 -4.13
C GLY A 12 -3.10 14.95 -3.23
N LEU A 13 -2.86 13.77 -3.80
CA LEU A 13 -2.64 12.52 -3.03
C LEU A 13 -1.41 12.61 -2.12
N VAL A 14 -0.30 13.20 -2.59
CA VAL A 14 0.91 13.38 -1.76
C VAL A 14 0.66 14.37 -0.62
N ILE A 15 -0.11 15.45 -0.87
CA ILE A 15 -0.51 16.39 0.18
C ILE A 15 -1.38 15.69 1.23
N VAL A 16 -2.38 14.91 0.79
CA VAL A 16 -3.22 14.10 1.69
C VAL A 16 -2.36 13.14 2.50
N LEU A 17 -1.47 12.37 1.85
CA LEU A 17 -0.54 11.46 2.51
C LEU A 17 0.29 12.18 3.57
N SER A 18 0.88 13.33 3.24
CA SER A 18 1.72 14.11 4.14
C SER A 18 0.95 14.61 5.37
N LEU A 19 -0.22 15.23 5.15
CA LEU A 19 -1.06 15.77 6.23
C LEU A 19 -1.62 14.66 7.13
N PHE A 20 -2.13 13.57 6.54
CA PHE A 20 -2.71 12.47 7.31
C PHE A 20 -1.63 11.67 8.05
N SER A 21 -0.44 11.52 7.48
CA SER A 21 0.69 10.90 8.20
C SER A 21 1.12 11.74 9.40
N ALA A 22 1.10 13.08 9.28
CA ALA A 22 1.36 13.97 10.41
C ALA A 22 0.27 13.87 11.48
N LEU A 23 -1.00 13.86 11.07
CA LEU A 23 -2.15 13.69 11.96
C LEU A 23 -2.05 12.36 12.71
N ASN A 24 -1.67 11.28 12.03
CA ASN A 24 -1.58 9.94 12.61
C ASN A 24 -0.70 9.89 13.87
N VAL A 25 0.38 10.68 13.93
CA VAL A 25 1.29 10.77 15.09
C VAL A 25 0.57 11.17 16.39
N PHE A 26 -0.53 11.92 16.27
CA PHE A 26 -1.31 12.40 17.41
C PHE A 26 -2.48 11.48 17.78
N LEU A 27 -2.84 10.52 16.91
CA LEU A 27 -3.95 9.61 17.12
C LEU A 27 -3.60 8.46 18.08
N PRO A 28 -4.60 7.81 18.71
CA PRO A 28 -4.38 6.69 19.62
C PRO A 28 -3.76 5.49 18.88
N GLN A 29 -2.57 5.05 19.26
CA GLN A 29 -1.88 3.98 18.55
C GLN A 29 -2.13 2.58 19.16
N GLY A 30 -2.72 2.47 20.35
CA GLY A 30 -2.98 1.15 20.98
C GLY A 30 -1.71 0.30 21.10
N SER A 31 -1.79 -0.97 20.69
CA SER A 31 -0.66 -1.91 20.65
C SER A 31 0.43 -1.54 19.64
N PHE A 32 0.21 -0.53 18.80
CA PHE A 32 1.18 -0.04 17.81
C PHE A 32 2.13 1.02 18.38
N LEU A 33 1.97 1.40 19.66
CA LEU A 33 2.97 2.25 20.32
C LEU A 33 4.29 1.51 20.51
N PRO A 34 5.44 2.12 20.17
CA PRO A 34 6.72 1.54 20.52
C PRO A 34 6.84 1.44 22.05
N PRO A 35 7.47 0.37 22.59
CA PRO A 35 7.62 0.17 24.03
C PRO A 35 8.62 1.12 24.69
N TYR A 36 9.29 1.97 23.90
CA TYR A 36 10.30 2.92 24.34
C TYR A 36 9.81 4.36 24.21
N GLN A 37 10.43 5.27 24.99
CA GLN A 37 10.14 6.70 24.90
C GLN A 37 10.43 7.22 23.48
N LEU A 38 9.53 8.07 22.99
CA LEU A 38 9.71 8.70 21.69
C LEU A 38 11.03 9.50 21.68
N PRO A 39 11.85 9.38 20.62
CA PRO A 39 13.16 10.04 20.54
C PRO A 39 13.05 11.57 20.43
N ALA A 40 11.86 12.09 20.18
CA ALA A 40 11.56 13.52 20.07
C ALA A 40 10.09 13.79 20.45
N PRO A 41 9.72 15.05 20.73
CA PRO A 41 8.32 15.46 20.87
C PRO A 41 7.47 15.08 19.65
N LYS A 42 6.21 14.70 19.88
CA LYS A 42 5.27 14.30 18.81
C LYS A 42 5.15 15.34 17.69
N SER A 43 5.22 16.64 18.01
CA SER A 43 5.21 17.72 17.02
C SER A 43 6.38 17.64 16.04
N ILE A 44 7.59 17.38 16.54
CA ILE A 44 8.78 17.22 15.70
C ILE A 44 8.64 15.97 14.84
N ILE A 45 8.20 14.85 15.42
CA ILE A 45 7.96 13.61 14.68
C ILE A 45 6.92 13.84 13.57
N ALA A 46 5.81 14.52 13.86
CA ALA A 46 4.78 14.81 12.87
C ALA A 46 5.30 15.65 11.70
N VAL A 47 6.09 16.70 11.98
CA VAL A 47 6.71 17.54 10.93
C VAL A 47 7.71 16.74 10.08
N VAL A 48 8.57 15.95 10.72
CA VAL A 48 9.55 15.11 10.01
C VAL A 48 8.84 14.07 9.14
N THR A 49 7.81 13.41 9.67
CA THR A 49 6.97 12.47 8.92
C THR A 49 6.31 13.15 7.73
N ALA A 50 5.67 14.32 7.93
CA ALA A 50 5.04 15.08 6.85
C ALA A 50 6.03 15.42 5.74
N LEU A 51 7.21 15.93 6.11
CA LEU A 51 8.26 16.30 5.17
C LEU A 51 8.83 15.09 4.44
N MET A 52 9.01 13.97 5.14
CA MET A 52 9.46 12.71 4.54
C MET A 52 8.45 12.22 3.50
N MET A 53 7.15 12.22 3.81
CA MET A 53 6.11 11.85 2.85
C MET A 53 6.12 12.80 1.64
N LEU A 54 6.21 14.10 1.87
CA LEU A 54 6.21 15.09 0.80
C LEU A 54 7.42 14.93 -0.13
N VAL A 55 8.62 14.77 0.43
CA VAL A 55 9.87 14.76 -0.35
C VAL A 55 10.16 13.37 -0.91
N LEU A 56 10.14 12.32 -0.09
CA LEU A 56 10.51 10.98 -0.51
C LEU A 56 9.40 10.34 -1.35
N TYR A 57 8.17 10.29 -0.85
CA TYR A 57 7.06 9.68 -1.59
C TYR A 57 6.64 10.56 -2.77
N GLY A 58 6.66 11.88 -2.60
CA GLY A 58 6.50 12.84 -3.70
C GLY A 58 7.56 12.65 -4.81
N GLY A 59 8.83 12.54 -4.45
CA GLY A 59 9.91 12.34 -5.42
C GLY A 59 9.81 11.00 -6.14
N LEU A 60 9.66 9.90 -5.39
CA LEU A 60 9.56 8.55 -5.95
C LEU A 60 8.33 8.39 -6.84
N GLY A 61 7.17 8.90 -6.40
CA GLY A 61 5.96 8.79 -7.20
C GLY A 61 5.98 9.68 -8.45
N LEU A 62 6.68 10.83 -8.47
CA LEU A 62 6.91 11.58 -9.72
C LEU A 62 7.75 10.79 -10.72
N VAL A 63 8.79 10.10 -10.24
CA VAL A 63 9.58 9.18 -11.09
C VAL A 63 8.67 8.06 -11.61
N GLY A 64 7.91 7.42 -10.73
CA GLY A 64 6.97 6.36 -11.10
C GLY A 64 5.90 6.80 -12.10
N LEU A 65 5.33 8.00 -11.94
CA LEU A 65 4.34 8.58 -12.85
C LEU A 65 4.95 8.84 -14.24
N THR A 66 6.20 9.30 -14.28
CA THR A 66 6.92 9.51 -15.54
C THR A 66 7.20 8.18 -16.26
N LEU A 67 7.60 7.15 -15.52
CA LEU A 67 7.93 5.84 -16.10
C LEU A 67 6.70 5.05 -16.52
N SER A 68 5.62 5.09 -15.74
CA SER A 68 4.34 4.44 -16.10
C SER A 68 3.77 4.98 -17.42
N ARG A 69 3.85 6.30 -17.65
CA ARG A 69 3.51 6.90 -18.95
C ARG A 69 4.39 6.40 -20.08
N LYS A 70 5.70 6.31 -19.88
CA LYS A 70 6.64 5.77 -20.89
C LYS A 70 6.34 4.32 -21.25
N LEU A 71 5.79 3.55 -20.30
CA LEU A 71 5.34 2.18 -20.48
C LEU A 71 3.94 2.08 -21.13
N GLY A 72 3.25 3.21 -21.34
CA GLY A 72 1.88 3.25 -21.86
C GLY A 72 0.85 2.69 -20.90
N PHE A 73 1.10 2.75 -19.59
CA PHE A 73 0.07 2.44 -18.59
C PHE A 73 -0.95 3.58 -18.53
N THR A 74 -2.18 3.24 -18.13
CA THR A 74 -3.26 4.20 -17.94
C THR A 74 -2.85 5.32 -16.97
N GLU A 75 -3.18 6.56 -17.32
CA GLU A 75 -2.90 7.71 -16.46
C GLU A 75 -3.70 7.67 -15.14
N THR A 76 -3.31 8.46 -14.15
CA THR A 76 -3.95 8.49 -12.82
C THR A 76 -5.46 8.74 -12.90
N LEU A 77 -5.90 9.61 -13.81
CA LEU A 77 -7.30 9.83 -14.11
C LEU A 77 -7.42 10.07 -15.61
N ASP A 78 -7.59 8.98 -16.34
CA ASP A 78 -7.70 8.95 -17.78
C ASP A 78 -9.15 9.21 -18.21
N GLU A 79 -9.38 10.15 -19.12
CA GLU A 79 -10.73 10.49 -19.61
C GLU A 79 -11.42 9.32 -20.31
N GLN A 80 -10.65 8.34 -20.80
CA GLN A 80 -11.19 7.13 -21.43
C GLN A 80 -11.66 6.09 -20.40
N VAL A 81 -11.34 6.26 -19.12
CA VAL A 81 -11.73 5.37 -18.05
C VAL A 81 -12.93 5.95 -17.30
N SER A 82 -14.02 5.17 -17.27
CA SER A 82 -15.27 5.59 -16.64
C SER A 82 -15.12 5.75 -15.12
N ASN A 83 -15.94 6.61 -14.51
CA ASN A 83 -16.02 6.72 -13.04
C ASN A 83 -16.29 5.38 -12.34
N ARG A 84 -17.03 4.48 -13.00
CA ARG A 84 -17.24 3.11 -12.49
C ARG A 84 -15.92 2.35 -12.36
N GLN A 85 -15.01 2.51 -13.31
CA GLN A 85 -13.70 1.84 -13.32
C GLN A 85 -12.68 2.53 -12.40
N HIS A 86 -12.76 3.85 -12.23
CA HIS A 86 -11.90 4.57 -11.28
C HIS A 86 -12.30 4.39 -9.82
N PHE A 87 -13.59 4.20 -9.52
CA PHE A 87 -14.09 4.24 -8.15
C PHE A 87 -14.88 3.01 -7.73
N LEU A 88 -15.96 2.68 -8.46
CA LEU A 88 -16.87 1.60 -8.03
C LEU A 88 -16.22 0.21 -8.11
N ILE A 89 -15.54 -0.11 -9.20
CA ILE A 89 -14.85 -1.39 -9.36
C ILE A 89 -13.74 -1.54 -8.30
N PRO A 90 -12.84 -0.56 -8.11
CA PRO A 90 -11.89 -0.57 -7.01
C PRO A 90 -12.52 -0.78 -5.63
N ALA A 91 -13.64 -0.12 -5.34
CA ALA A 91 -14.34 -0.30 -4.08
C ALA A 91 -14.88 -1.72 -3.88
N LEU A 92 -15.50 -2.30 -4.92
CA LEU A 92 -16.02 -3.66 -4.85
C LEU A 92 -14.89 -4.70 -4.72
N VAL A 93 -13.82 -4.56 -5.50
CA VAL A 93 -12.66 -5.46 -5.47
C VAL A 93 -11.93 -5.34 -4.13
N GLY A 94 -11.68 -4.12 -3.66
CA GLY A 94 -11.07 -3.86 -2.36
C GLY A 94 -11.90 -4.44 -1.23
N SER A 95 -13.21 -4.18 -1.21
CA SER A 95 -14.11 -4.73 -0.18
C SER A 95 -14.13 -6.27 -0.19
N ALA A 96 -14.13 -6.89 -1.38
CA ALA A 96 -14.05 -8.35 -1.50
C ALA A 96 -12.71 -8.90 -0.97
N LEU A 97 -11.59 -8.19 -1.22
CA LEU A 97 -10.29 -8.54 -0.64
C LEU A 97 -10.30 -8.37 0.88
N GLY A 98 -10.90 -7.32 1.41
CA GLY A 98 -11.04 -7.13 2.86
C GLY A 98 -11.84 -8.26 3.51
N LEU A 99 -12.95 -8.70 2.91
CA LEU A 99 -13.70 -9.88 3.37
C LEU A 99 -12.86 -11.16 3.31
N PHE A 100 -12.06 -11.32 2.25
CA PHE A 100 -11.11 -12.41 2.12
C PHE A 100 -10.05 -12.37 3.23
N PHE A 101 -9.55 -11.18 3.61
CA PHE A 101 -8.58 -11.04 4.69
C PHE A 101 -9.17 -11.47 6.02
N ILE A 102 -10.43 -11.09 6.31
CA ILE A 102 -11.15 -11.56 7.50
C ILE A 102 -11.22 -13.08 7.55
N GLY A 103 -11.62 -13.71 6.44
CA GLY A 103 -11.68 -15.17 6.38
C GLY A 103 -10.30 -15.82 6.57
N ALA A 104 -9.27 -15.28 5.92
CA ALA A 104 -7.92 -15.82 6.00
C ALA A 104 -7.32 -15.72 7.41
N ASP A 105 -7.40 -14.56 8.07
CA ASP A 105 -6.94 -14.38 9.46
C ASP A 105 -7.75 -15.24 10.43
N THR A 106 -9.08 -15.31 10.25
CA THR A 106 -9.94 -16.15 11.11
C THR A 106 -9.56 -17.63 11.03
N ILE A 107 -9.15 -18.12 9.85
CA ILE A 107 -8.73 -19.51 9.66
C ILE A 107 -7.29 -19.72 10.10
N LEU A 108 -6.36 -18.87 9.67
CA LEU A 108 -4.92 -19.08 9.86
C LEU A 108 -4.48 -18.84 11.32
N SER A 109 -5.15 -17.93 12.03
CA SER A 109 -4.92 -17.71 13.46
C SER A 109 -5.18 -18.95 14.32
N GLN A 110 -6.03 -19.89 13.87
CA GLN A 110 -6.29 -21.15 14.58
C GLN A 110 -5.09 -22.09 14.59
N PHE A 111 -4.10 -21.86 13.72
CA PHE A 111 -2.91 -22.71 13.59
C PHE A 111 -1.71 -22.18 14.40
N HIS A 112 -1.89 -21.14 15.23
CA HIS A 112 -0.87 -20.64 16.13
C HIS A 112 -1.45 -19.93 17.37
N SER A 113 -0.67 -19.81 18.45
CA SER A 113 -1.14 -19.24 19.72
C SER A 113 -1.09 -17.71 19.82
N LEU A 114 -0.72 -17.00 18.74
CA LEU A 114 -0.59 -15.54 18.75
C LEU A 114 -1.93 -14.80 18.64
N GLY A 115 -3.02 -15.50 18.28
CA GLY A 115 -4.32 -14.90 18.03
C GLY A 115 -4.39 -14.18 16.68
N HIS A 116 -5.44 -13.37 16.47
CA HIS A 116 -5.65 -12.59 15.26
C HIS A 116 -4.60 -11.48 15.09
N LEU A 117 -4.40 -11.02 13.86
CA LEU A 117 -3.62 -9.82 13.59
C LEU A 117 -4.24 -8.60 14.30
N PRO A 118 -3.44 -7.81 15.04
CA PRO A 118 -3.98 -6.63 15.73
C PRO A 118 -4.34 -5.53 14.73
N HIS A 119 -5.36 -4.74 15.05
CA HIS A 119 -5.80 -3.61 14.24
C HIS A 119 -5.63 -2.29 15.01
N PRO A 120 -5.25 -1.19 14.34
CA PRO A 120 -5.18 0.12 15.00
C PRO A 120 -6.57 0.52 15.51
N PRO A 121 -6.69 1.19 16.67
CA PRO A 121 -7.99 1.59 17.19
C PRO A 121 -8.59 2.72 16.34
N PHE A 122 -9.92 2.84 16.31
CA PHE A 122 -10.55 4.01 15.68
C PHE A 122 -10.23 5.30 16.48
N PRO A 123 -9.93 6.45 15.83
CA PRO A 123 -9.95 6.73 14.38
C PRO A 123 -8.62 6.45 13.64
N THR A 124 -7.60 5.93 14.33
CA THR A 124 -6.29 5.61 13.74
C THR A 124 -6.40 4.59 12.63
N SER A 125 -7.27 3.57 12.74
CA SER A 125 -7.50 2.61 11.65
C SER A 125 -7.84 3.31 10.33
N LEU A 126 -8.81 4.24 10.34
CA LEU A 126 -9.23 4.95 9.12
C LEU A 126 -8.10 5.83 8.57
N VAL A 127 -7.39 6.56 9.42
CA VAL A 127 -6.29 7.43 9.00
C VAL A 127 -5.12 6.61 8.47
N ALA A 128 -4.81 5.48 9.12
CA ALA A 128 -3.80 4.53 8.66
C ALA A 128 -4.19 3.92 7.31
N SER A 129 -5.46 3.56 7.08
CA SER A 129 -5.94 3.08 5.76
C SER A 129 -5.72 4.10 4.65
N ILE A 130 -5.95 5.39 4.91
CA ILE A 130 -5.68 6.46 3.94
C ILE A 130 -4.18 6.58 3.66
N VAL A 131 -3.37 6.58 4.72
CA VAL A 131 -1.91 6.72 4.61
C VAL A 131 -1.29 5.52 3.89
N ALA A 132 -1.65 4.30 4.27
CA ALA A 132 -1.14 3.06 3.69
C ALA A 132 -1.55 2.95 2.22
N SER A 133 -2.84 3.10 1.91
CA SER A 133 -3.34 2.99 0.53
C SER A 133 -2.72 3.98 -0.45
N ILE A 134 -2.30 5.17 -0.01
CA ILE A 134 -1.58 6.11 -0.87
C ILE A 134 -0.07 5.79 -0.85
N GLY A 135 0.52 5.71 0.34
CA GLY A 135 1.97 5.60 0.51
C GLY A 135 2.53 4.30 -0.07
N GLU A 136 1.92 3.17 0.27
CA GLU A 136 2.40 1.86 -0.17
C GLU A 136 2.20 1.67 -1.67
N GLU A 137 1.10 2.17 -2.24
CA GLU A 137 0.87 2.14 -3.68
C GLU A 137 1.87 3.04 -4.43
N ILE A 138 2.27 4.19 -3.87
CA ILE A 138 3.35 5.02 -4.43
C ILE A 138 4.64 4.20 -4.53
N ILE A 139 5.03 3.51 -3.45
CA ILE A 139 6.31 2.79 -3.39
C ILE A 139 6.26 1.54 -4.27
N PHE A 140 5.27 0.66 -4.06
CA PHE A 140 5.28 -0.69 -4.63
C PHE A 140 4.67 -0.79 -6.03
N ARG A 141 3.73 0.09 -6.40
CA ARG A 141 3.06 0.03 -7.71
C ARG A 141 3.56 1.14 -8.60
N LEU A 142 3.40 2.39 -8.18
CA LEU A 142 3.76 3.53 -9.01
C LEU A 142 5.27 3.58 -9.27
N PHE A 143 6.10 3.50 -8.23
CA PHE A 143 7.54 3.52 -8.37
C PHE A 143 8.12 2.15 -8.73
N PHE A 144 8.04 1.15 -7.84
CA PHE A 144 8.76 -0.12 -8.00
C PHE A 144 8.38 -0.86 -9.29
N ILE A 145 7.09 -1.12 -9.54
CA ILE A 145 6.66 -1.85 -10.74
C ILE A 145 7.00 -1.07 -12.01
N SER A 146 6.72 0.24 -12.06
CA SER A 146 7.04 1.05 -13.23
C SER A 146 8.54 1.14 -13.48
N PHE A 147 9.35 1.31 -12.44
CA PHE A 147 10.80 1.40 -12.54
C PHE A 147 11.40 0.12 -13.11
N TRP A 148 11.11 -1.03 -12.49
CA TRP A 148 11.69 -2.30 -12.92
C TRP A 148 11.13 -2.78 -14.25
N THR A 149 9.84 -2.55 -14.53
CA THR A 149 9.28 -2.86 -15.86
C THR A 149 9.93 -2.01 -16.94
N TRP A 150 10.12 -0.71 -16.69
CA TRP A 150 10.80 0.19 -17.63
C TRP A 150 12.26 -0.20 -17.82
N LEU A 151 13.01 -0.40 -16.74
CA LEU A 151 14.43 -0.74 -16.81
C LEU A 151 14.62 -2.06 -17.59
N ILE A 152 13.92 -3.12 -17.20
CA ILE A 152 14.11 -4.44 -17.81
C ILE A 152 13.55 -4.44 -19.23
N SER A 153 12.28 -4.07 -19.43
CA SER A 153 11.67 -4.19 -20.75
C SER A 153 12.17 -3.12 -21.72
N SER A 154 12.17 -1.84 -21.32
CA SER A 154 12.48 -0.74 -22.24
C SER A 154 13.98 -0.56 -22.46
N ILE A 155 14.80 -0.72 -21.42
CA ILE A 155 16.25 -0.51 -21.52
C ILE A 155 16.99 -1.81 -21.84
N LEU A 156 16.89 -2.84 -20.98
CA LEU A 156 17.69 -4.06 -21.13
C LEU A 156 17.21 -4.94 -22.30
N LEU A 157 15.89 -5.09 -22.45
CA LEU A 157 15.27 -5.92 -23.49
C LEU A 157 14.84 -5.11 -24.73
N LYS A 158 15.23 -3.84 -24.83
CA LYS A 158 14.98 -2.97 -25.99
C LYS A 158 13.51 -2.96 -26.44
N ARG A 159 12.60 -2.73 -25.49
CA ARG A 159 11.13 -2.67 -25.63
C ARG A 159 10.46 -4.01 -25.98
N LYS A 160 11.09 -5.14 -25.65
CA LYS A 160 10.48 -6.48 -25.79
C LYS A 160 9.91 -6.98 -24.46
N TRP A 161 8.95 -7.90 -24.56
CA TRP A 161 8.41 -8.68 -23.43
C TRP A 161 7.82 -7.85 -22.27
N GLN A 162 7.35 -6.63 -22.52
CA GLN A 162 6.87 -5.73 -21.47
C GLN A 162 5.81 -6.36 -20.57
N SER A 163 4.89 -7.13 -21.15
CA SER A 163 3.80 -7.75 -20.38
C SER A 163 4.31 -8.85 -19.45
N GLN A 164 5.22 -9.70 -19.93
CA GLN A 164 5.83 -10.78 -19.17
C GLN A 164 6.70 -10.20 -18.05
N VAL A 165 7.53 -9.21 -18.38
CA VAL A 165 8.34 -8.49 -17.39
C VAL A 165 7.45 -7.86 -16.33
N PHE A 166 6.36 -7.19 -16.73
CA PHE A 166 5.40 -6.59 -15.78
C PHE A 166 4.87 -7.62 -14.78
N TRP A 167 4.49 -8.82 -15.23
CA TRP A 167 3.96 -9.85 -14.34
C TRP A 167 5.02 -10.46 -13.42
N VAL A 168 6.23 -10.68 -13.92
CA VAL A 168 7.36 -11.11 -13.09
C VAL A 168 7.68 -10.05 -12.02
N VAL A 169 7.77 -8.78 -12.41
CA VAL A 169 8.01 -7.66 -11.49
C VAL A 169 6.86 -7.50 -10.50
N THR A 170 5.61 -7.75 -10.92
CA THR A 170 4.45 -7.74 -10.03
C THR A 170 4.56 -8.83 -8.96
N ALA A 171 4.95 -10.06 -9.35
CA ALA A 171 5.18 -11.13 -8.39
C ALA A 171 6.30 -10.78 -7.40
N LEU A 172 7.42 -10.23 -7.89
CA LEU A 172 8.51 -9.77 -7.02
C LEU A 172 8.06 -8.63 -6.08
N SER A 173 7.26 -7.69 -6.59
CA SER A 173 6.68 -6.60 -5.78
C SER A 173 5.76 -7.15 -4.69
N ALA A 174 4.95 -8.16 -4.98
CA ALA A 174 4.10 -8.84 -4.00
C ALA A 174 4.91 -9.49 -2.86
N PHE A 175 6.00 -10.19 -3.18
CA PHE A 175 6.91 -10.73 -2.16
C PHE A 175 7.61 -9.65 -1.35
N ALA A 176 8.11 -8.59 -2.00
CA ALA A 176 8.76 -7.48 -1.33
C ALA A 176 7.78 -6.73 -0.40
N PHE A 177 6.53 -6.56 -0.83
CA PHE A 177 5.47 -5.93 -0.08
C PHE A 177 5.09 -6.74 1.17
N ALA A 178 4.91 -8.05 1.02
CA ALA A 178 4.70 -8.95 2.17
C ALA A 178 5.90 -8.93 3.14
N ALA A 179 7.13 -8.97 2.61
CA ALA A 179 8.33 -8.93 3.44
C ALA A 179 8.49 -7.61 4.21
N ALA A 180 8.05 -6.48 3.65
CA ALA A 180 8.08 -5.18 4.31
C ALA A 180 7.21 -5.12 5.57
N HIS A 181 6.24 -6.02 5.71
CA HIS A 181 5.37 -6.11 6.89
C HIS A 181 5.97 -6.94 8.04
N LEU A 182 6.96 -7.79 7.76
CA LEU A 182 7.55 -8.68 8.77
C LEU A 182 8.10 -7.94 10.00
N PRO A 183 8.85 -6.81 9.87
CA PRO A 183 9.33 -6.07 11.04
C PRO A 183 8.20 -5.58 11.95
N SER A 184 7.11 -5.08 11.36
CA SER A 184 5.93 -4.61 12.10
C SER A 184 5.22 -5.76 12.81
N VAL A 185 5.04 -6.90 12.15
CA VAL A 185 4.46 -8.10 12.76
C VAL A 185 5.31 -8.60 13.92
N MET A 186 6.63 -8.67 13.73
CA MET A 186 7.54 -9.07 14.80
C MET A 186 7.45 -8.13 16.00
N MET A 187 7.35 -6.81 15.76
CA MET A 187 7.17 -5.82 16.83
C MET A 187 5.84 -6.03 17.57
N LEU A 188 4.74 -6.18 16.84
CA LEU A 188 3.39 -6.32 17.40
C LEU A 188 3.22 -7.56 18.27
N PHE A 189 3.80 -8.68 17.85
CA PHE A 189 3.79 -9.93 18.64
C PHE A 189 5.02 -10.10 19.54
N SER A 190 5.86 -9.06 19.68
CA SER A 190 7.07 -9.09 20.51
C SER A 190 8.05 -10.23 20.17
N LEU A 191 8.12 -10.62 18.90
CA LEU A 191 9.03 -11.63 18.38
C LEU A 191 10.42 -11.01 18.17
N LYS A 192 11.46 -11.66 18.70
CA LYS A 192 12.85 -11.18 18.65
C LYS A 192 13.61 -11.69 17.44
N GLN A 193 13.22 -12.84 16.90
CA GLN A 193 13.92 -13.52 15.81
C GLN A 193 12.92 -13.99 14.76
N PHE A 194 13.36 -14.00 13.49
CA PHE A 194 12.52 -14.38 12.36
C PHE A 194 12.01 -15.82 12.45
N ASN A 195 12.81 -16.74 13.00
CA ASN A 195 12.43 -18.15 13.19
C ASN A 195 11.32 -18.36 14.24
N GLN A 196 10.91 -17.32 14.97
CA GLN A 196 9.81 -17.36 15.91
C GLN A 196 8.45 -17.08 15.24
N ILE A 197 8.45 -16.62 13.98
CA ILE A 197 7.23 -16.39 13.22
C ILE A 197 6.63 -17.76 12.86
N PRO A 198 5.40 -18.09 13.33
CA PRO A 198 4.77 -19.35 12.98
C PRO A 198 4.61 -19.49 11.45
N PRO A 199 4.80 -20.68 10.87
CA PRO A 199 4.62 -20.87 9.44
C PRO A 199 3.24 -20.43 8.92
N ALA A 200 2.18 -20.66 9.69
CA ALA A 200 0.83 -20.21 9.35
C ALA A 200 0.73 -18.67 9.24
N LEU A 201 1.35 -17.94 10.17
CA LEU A 201 1.41 -16.47 10.15
C LEU A 201 2.24 -15.96 8.96
N LEU A 202 3.33 -16.65 8.61
CA LEU A 202 4.12 -16.29 7.42
C LEU A 202 3.31 -16.48 6.13
N ILE A 203 2.54 -17.57 6.03
CA ILE A 203 1.63 -17.82 4.91
C ILE A 203 0.56 -16.74 4.88
N GLU A 204 -0.01 -16.38 6.03
CA GLU A 204 -1.01 -15.32 6.14
C GLU A 204 -0.49 -13.98 5.61
N ILE A 205 0.66 -13.51 6.10
CA ILE A 205 1.28 -12.25 5.65
C ILE A 205 1.52 -12.27 4.14
N LEU A 206 2.01 -13.39 3.60
CA LEU A 206 2.22 -13.54 2.16
C LEU A 206 0.89 -13.53 1.39
N LEU A 207 -0.15 -14.18 1.92
CA LEU A 207 -1.44 -14.31 1.27
C LEU A 207 -2.18 -12.97 1.22
N LEU A 208 -2.29 -12.28 2.36
CA LEU A 208 -2.99 -10.99 2.44
C LEU A 208 -2.31 -9.94 1.55
N ASN A 209 -1.02 -9.72 1.78
CA ASN A 209 -0.26 -8.70 1.05
C ASN A 209 -0.04 -9.08 -0.42
N GLY A 210 0.18 -10.36 -0.70
CA GLY A 210 0.41 -10.84 -2.06
C GLY A 210 -0.82 -10.72 -2.94
N THR A 211 -1.99 -11.12 -2.43
CA THR A 211 -3.27 -10.99 -3.17
C THR A 211 -3.63 -9.53 -3.39
N LEU A 212 -3.46 -8.67 -2.39
CA LEU A 212 -3.63 -7.23 -2.54
C LEU A 212 -2.72 -6.65 -3.62
N SER A 213 -1.43 -7.00 -3.56
CA SER A 213 -0.42 -6.46 -4.47
C SER A 213 -0.68 -6.83 -5.92
N VAL A 214 -1.03 -8.10 -6.18
CA VAL A 214 -1.34 -8.55 -7.54
C VAL A 214 -2.62 -7.87 -8.07
N ALA A 215 -3.67 -7.77 -7.24
CA ALA A 215 -4.91 -7.09 -7.63
C ALA A 215 -4.68 -5.61 -7.93
N ALA A 216 -4.04 -4.88 -7.01
CA ALA A 216 -3.71 -3.47 -7.16
C ALA A 216 -2.83 -3.22 -8.39
N ALA A 217 -1.83 -4.07 -8.66
CA ALA A 217 -0.98 -3.97 -9.85
C ALA A 217 -1.76 -4.18 -11.16
N TYR A 218 -2.65 -5.17 -11.22
CA TYR A 218 -3.50 -5.40 -12.39
C TYR A 218 -4.35 -4.17 -12.72
N TYR A 219 -5.03 -3.61 -11.71
CA TYR A 219 -5.89 -2.45 -11.89
C TYR A 219 -5.11 -1.14 -12.04
N PHE A 220 -3.90 -1.02 -11.48
CA PHE A 220 -2.96 0.06 -11.77
C PHE A 220 -2.66 0.13 -13.28
N ARG A 221 -2.27 -1.00 -13.88
CA ARG A 221 -1.96 -1.06 -15.31
C ARG A 221 -3.18 -0.81 -16.19
N LYS A 222 -4.37 -1.20 -15.72
CA LYS A 222 -5.61 -1.20 -16.52
C LYS A 222 -6.44 0.09 -16.40
N TYR A 223 -6.56 0.65 -15.20
CA TYR A 223 -7.43 1.78 -14.85
C TYR A 223 -6.68 2.90 -14.13
N GLY A 224 -5.35 2.83 -14.04
CA GLY A 224 -4.51 3.90 -13.53
C GLY A 224 -4.29 3.85 -12.02
N PHE A 225 -3.45 4.77 -11.55
CA PHE A 225 -2.97 4.79 -10.17
C PHE A 225 -4.08 4.94 -9.12
N LEU A 226 -5.12 5.72 -9.41
CA LEU A 226 -6.22 5.94 -8.47
C LEU A 226 -7.02 4.66 -8.21
N ALA A 227 -7.13 3.77 -9.20
CA ALA A 227 -7.80 2.48 -9.02
C ALA A 227 -7.04 1.57 -8.05
N ALA A 228 -5.71 1.58 -8.09
CA ALA A 228 -4.88 0.81 -7.16
C ALA A 228 -5.01 1.33 -5.72
N VAL A 229 -4.91 2.66 -5.54
CA VAL A 229 -5.17 3.33 -4.24
C VAL A 229 -6.56 2.98 -3.71
N GLY A 230 -7.59 3.01 -4.58
CA GLY A 230 -8.96 2.69 -4.20
C GLY A 230 -9.14 1.24 -3.74
N ILE A 231 -8.54 0.27 -4.44
CA ILE A 231 -8.61 -1.15 -4.03
C ILE A 231 -8.01 -1.33 -2.65
N HIS A 232 -6.82 -0.77 -2.42
CA HIS A 232 -6.14 -0.86 -1.15
C HIS A 232 -6.95 -0.20 -0.04
N PHE A 233 -7.38 1.05 -0.25
CA PHE A 233 -8.17 1.79 0.73
C PHE A 233 -9.41 1.02 1.18
N TRP A 234 -10.17 0.47 0.23
CA TRP A 234 -11.40 -0.26 0.56
C TRP A 234 -11.14 -1.64 1.19
N ALA A 235 -10.04 -2.31 0.85
CA ALA A 235 -9.61 -3.51 1.55
C ALA A 235 -9.32 -3.20 3.03
N ASP A 236 -8.56 -2.14 3.29
CA ASP A 236 -8.22 -1.72 4.65
C ASP A 236 -9.43 -1.20 5.44
N VAL A 237 -10.37 -0.51 4.80
CA VAL A 237 -11.60 -0.07 5.48
C VAL A 237 -12.38 -1.28 5.98
N VAL A 238 -12.59 -2.29 5.14
CA VAL A 238 -13.29 -3.52 5.56
C VAL A 238 -12.49 -4.26 6.63
N TRP A 239 -11.18 -4.38 6.46
CA TRP A 239 -10.31 -5.16 7.32
C TRP A 239 -9.98 -4.49 8.66
N HIS A 240 -9.48 -3.25 8.65
CA HIS A 240 -9.03 -2.54 9.85
C HIS A 240 -10.10 -1.68 10.50
N VAL A 241 -11.05 -1.12 9.75
CA VAL A 241 -12.05 -0.19 10.31
C VAL A 241 -13.31 -0.93 10.73
N ILE A 242 -13.90 -1.72 9.82
CA ILE A 242 -15.15 -2.43 10.09
C ILE A 242 -14.89 -3.64 10.98
N TRP A 243 -14.00 -4.55 10.57
CA TRP A 243 -13.69 -5.74 11.36
C TRP A 243 -12.89 -5.43 12.62
N GLY A 244 -11.80 -4.65 12.50
CA GLY A 244 -10.99 -4.24 13.65
C GLY A 244 -11.70 -3.35 14.69
N GLY A 245 -12.91 -2.86 14.39
CA GLY A 245 -13.76 -2.13 15.33
C GLY A 245 -14.83 -2.98 16.03
N CYS A 246 -14.96 -4.26 15.66
CA CYS A 246 -15.91 -5.21 16.26
C CYS A 246 -15.37 -5.88 17.54
#